data_AF-A0A7X3HQD1-F1
#
_entry.id   AF-A0A7X3HQD1-F1
#
_cell.length_a   1.000
_cell.length_b   1.000
_cell.length_c   1.000
_cell.angle_alpha   90.00
_cell.angle_beta   90.00
_cell.angle_gamma   90.00
#
_symmetry.space_group_name_H-M   'P 1'
#
loop_
_entity.id
_entity.type
_entity.pdbx_description
1 polymer ?
#
loop_
_entity_poly.entity_id
_entity_poly.type
_entity_poly.pdbx_seq_one_letter_code
_entity_poly.pdbx_strand_id
1 'polypeptide(L)'
;MEKICSVLEIWDTGATSSKEEREAASDRMQWWDDFYARTGARKIVGTRWTYKGITYEDKNRPVPVPDMSGLVYAAPDLKSWTVLNPDGTRRFCIAVPKLSENSVPQNGELGIPKHMKGDPTNVMYGEGSDGDRCDCRFMFDMNNGELVKVEFLGKHW
;
A
#
# COMPACT_ATOMS: atom_id res chain seq x y z
N MET A 1 -8.10 -2.99 -20.08
CA MET A 1 -8.36 -1.89 -19.13
C MET A 1 -7.15 -0.97 -19.18
N GLU A 2 -7.35 0.34 -19.32
CA GLU A 2 -6.25 1.30 -19.29
C GLU A 2 -5.67 1.39 -17.87
N LYS A 3 -4.34 1.58 -17.77
CA LYS A 3 -3.57 1.49 -16.54
C LYS A 3 -3.04 2.84 -16.10
N ILE A 4 -2.67 2.96 -14.84
CA ILE A 4 -1.91 4.12 -14.32
C ILE A 4 -0.56 4.18 -15.05
N CYS A 5 -0.17 5.38 -15.51
CA CYS A 5 1.04 5.57 -16.31
C CYS A 5 2.26 6.00 -15.48
N SER A 6 2.03 6.67 -14.34
CA SER A 6 3.10 7.13 -13.46
C SER A 6 2.58 7.27 -12.04
N VAL A 7 3.41 6.99 -11.04
CA VAL A 7 3.12 7.21 -9.63
C VAL A 7 4.33 7.86 -8.95
N LEU A 8 4.08 8.91 -8.17
CA LEU A 8 5.09 9.69 -7.47
C LEU A 8 4.70 9.87 -6.01
N GLU A 9 5.68 9.79 -5.12
CA GLU A 9 5.56 10.17 -3.71
C GLU A 9 5.67 11.69 -3.62
N ILE A 10 4.73 12.34 -2.93
CA ILE A 10 4.74 13.78 -2.66
C ILE A 10 5.35 14.02 -1.29
N TRP A 11 6.34 14.91 -1.22
CA TRP A 11 7.06 15.26 0.02
C TRP A 11 6.49 16.51 0.68
N ASP A 12 6.78 16.69 1.97
CA ASP A 12 6.33 17.84 2.77
C ASP A 12 6.76 19.20 2.24
N THR A 13 7.81 19.26 1.42
CA THR A 13 8.27 20.47 0.71
C THR A 13 7.64 20.65 -0.68
N GLY A 14 6.75 19.74 -1.10
CA GLY A 14 6.16 19.72 -2.45
C GLY A 14 7.03 19.05 -3.52
N ALA A 15 8.26 18.67 -3.17
CA ALA A 15 9.09 17.83 -4.03
C ALA A 15 8.41 16.49 -4.31
N THR A 16 8.77 15.86 -5.43
CA THR A 16 8.25 14.54 -5.80
C THR A 16 9.38 13.58 -6.14
N SER A 17 9.19 12.30 -5.86
CA SER A 17 10.10 11.24 -6.27
C SER A 17 9.35 10.01 -6.77
N SER A 18 9.91 9.29 -7.74
CA SER A 18 9.43 7.95 -8.10
C SER A 18 10.02 6.91 -7.15
N LYS A 19 9.22 5.89 -6.80
CA LYS A 19 9.70 4.75 -6.02
C LYS A 19 10.71 3.93 -6.82
N GLU A 20 10.48 3.78 -8.12
CA GLU A 20 11.35 3.06 -9.05
C GLU A 20 12.72 3.72 -9.14
N GLU A 21 12.79 5.05 -9.27
CA GLU A 21 14.05 5.80 -9.28
C GLU A 21 14.87 5.52 -8.01
N ARG A 22 14.19 5.50 -6.86
CA ARG A 22 14.79 5.28 -5.55
C ARG A 22 15.22 3.83 -5.34
N GLU A 23 14.48 2.86 -5.86
CA GLU A 23 14.82 1.44 -5.77
C GLU A 23 15.94 1.03 -6.75
N ALA A 24 16.03 1.73 -7.89
CA ALA A 24 17.07 1.55 -8.91
C ALA A 24 18.42 2.22 -8.56
N ALA A 25 18.44 3.11 -7.57
CA ALA A 25 19.68 3.74 -7.11
C ALA A 25 20.69 2.70 -6.63
N SER A 26 21.92 2.77 -7.17
CA SER A 26 23.03 1.87 -6.79
C SER A 26 23.42 2.02 -5.32
N ASP A 27 23.37 3.26 -4.81
CA ASP A 27 23.46 3.57 -3.39
C ASP A 27 22.21 4.34 -2.95
N ARG A 28 21.33 3.64 -2.23
CA ARG A 28 20.08 4.21 -1.73
C ARG A 28 20.30 5.23 -0.62
N MET A 29 21.35 5.07 0.18
CA MET A 29 21.64 5.97 1.28
C MET A 29 22.14 7.30 0.74
N GLN A 30 23.07 7.26 -0.22
CA GLN A 30 23.53 8.48 -0.89
C GLN A 30 22.38 9.19 -1.64
N TRP A 31 21.50 8.44 -2.32
CA TRP A 31 20.34 9.03 -2.97
C TRP A 31 19.45 9.79 -1.98
N TRP A 32 19.24 9.23 -0.78
CA TRP A 32 18.48 9.88 0.28
C TRP A 32 19.15 11.16 0.76
N ASP A 33 20.46 11.10 1.05
CA ASP A 33 21.23 12.25 1.52
C ASP A 33 21.20 13.39 0.50
N ASP A 34 21.40 13.08 -0.79
CA ASP A 34 21.35 14.04 -1.88
C ASP A 34 19.95 14.65 -2.04
N PHE A 35 18.90 13.82 -1.98
CA PHE A 35 17.53 14.28 -2.11
C PHE A 35 17.15 15.21 -0.95
N TYR A 36 17.48 14.84 0.29
CA TYR A 36 17.23 15.65 1.47
C TYR A 36 18.04 16.95 1.46
N ALA A 37 19.31 16.90 1.09
CA ALA A 37 20.16 18.09 0.99
C ALA A 37 19.64 19.08 -0.06
N ARG A 38 19.16 18.59 -1.22
CA ARG A 38 18.65 19.44 -2.30
C ARG A 38 17.26 20.01 -2.04
N THR A 39 16.37 19.23 -1.42
CA THR A 39 14.94 19.58 -1.33
C THR A 39 14.49 20.02 0.05
N GLY A 40 15.27 19.75 1.09
CA GLY A 40 14.88 19.93 2.49
C GLY A 40 13.76 19.00 2.96
N ALA A 41 13.29 18.07 2.13
CA ALA A 41 12.19 17.16 2.44
C ALA A 41 12.54 16.23 3.62
N ARG A 42 11.53 15.89 4.42
CA ARG A 42 11.68 14.99 5.59
C ARG A 42 10.68 13.85 5.61
N LYS A 43 9.51 14.02 5.01
CA LYS A 43 8.47 12.99 5.02
C LYS A 43 7.57 13.04 3.79
N ILE A 44 7.08 11.87 3.40
CA ILE A 44 6.07 11.72 2.35
C ILE A 44 4.70 12.08 2.94
N VAL A 45 3.97 12.95 2.25
CA VAL A 45 2.67 13.51 2.65
C VAL A 45 1.53 13.18 1.69
N GLY A 46 1.83 12.54 0.55
CA GLY A 46 0.81 12.13 -0.41
C GLY A 46 1.36 11.25 -1.53
N THR A 47 0.47 10.80 -2.40
CA THR A 47 0.82 10.17 -3.67
C THR A 47 0.18 10.96 -4.81
N ARG A 48 0.94 11.20 -5.88
CA ARG A 48 0.46 11.74 -7.16
C ARG A 48 0.51 10.63 -8.21
N TRP A 49 -0.51 10.51 -9.06
CA TRP A 49 -0.46 9.58 -10.18
C TRP A 49 -1.14 10.14 -11.44
N THR A 50 -0.77 9.58 -12.59
CA THR A 50 -1.33 9.99 -13.89
C THR A 50 -2.13 8.85 -14.49
N TYR A 51 -3.38 9.14 -14.88
CA TYR A 51 -4.25 8.21 -15.58
C TYR A 51 -5.01 8.96 -16.67
N LYS A 52 -4.99 8.44 -17.92
CA LYS A 52 -5.63 9.09 -19.08
C LYS A 52 -5.20 10.56 -19.31
N GLY A 53 -3.94 10.87 -19.01
CA GLY A 53 -3.41 12.24 -19.09
C GLY A 53 -3.91 13.20 -18.00
N ILE A 54 -4.72 12.72 -17.06
CA ILE A 54 -5.18 13.48 -15.90
C ILE A 54 -4.31 13.11 -14.70
N THR A 55 -3.89 14.13 -13.96
CA THR A 55 -3.12 13.98 -12.72
C THR A 55 -4.05 14.00 -11.52
N TYR A 56 -3.87 13.02 -10.64
CA TYR A 56 -4.61 12.85 -9.39
C TYR A 56 -3.65 12.86 -8.21
N GLU A 57 -4.16 13.23 -7.03
CA GLU A 57 -3.38 13.25 -5.79
C GLU A 57 -4.24 12.80 -4.60
N ASP A 58 -3.61 12.10 -3.65
CA ASP A 58 -4.25 11.70 -2.39
C ASP A 58 -3.27 11.73 -1.21
N LYS A 59 -3.69 12.37 -0.12
CA LYS A 59 -2.94 12.52 1.14
C LYS A 59 -2.90 11.23 1.97
N ASN A 60 -3.80 10.28 1.69
CA ASN A 60 -3.78 8.95 2.29
C ASN A 60 -2.64 8.08 1.76
N ARG A 61 -1.84 8.60 0.82
CA ARG A 61 -0.64 7.96 0.27
C ARG A 61 -0.93 6.57 -0.31
N PRO A 62 -1.90 6.44 -1.23
CA PRO A 62 -2.15 5.17 -1.88
C PRO A 62 -0.91 4.66 -2.62
N VAL A 63 -0.68 3.36 -2.54
CA VAL A 63 0.36 2.66 -3.29
C VAL A 63 -0.28 1.96 -4.49
N PRO A 64 0.40 1.88 -5.64
CA PRO A 64 -0.16 1.23 -6.80
C PRO A 64 -0.28 -0.28 -6.57
N VAL A 65 -1.37 -0.86 -7.07
CA VAL A 65 -1.41 -2.31 -7.31
C VAL A 65 -0.33 -2.64 -8.35
N PRO A 66 0.47 -3.70 -8.19
CA PRO A 66 1.63 -3.96 -9.07
C PRO A 66 1.30 -4.03 -10.56
N ASP A 67 0.10 -4.47 -10.93
CA ASP A 67 -0.35 -4.48 -12.32
C ASP A 67 -0.83 -3.11 -12.86
N MET A 68 -0.77 -2.07 -12.04
CA MET A 68 -1.19 -0.69 -12.30
C MET A 68 -2.70 -0.54 -12.60
N SER A 69 -3.52 -1.51 -12.17
CA SER A 69 -4.98 -1.50 -12.34
C SER A 69 -5.72 -0.59 -11.36
N GLY A 70 -5.05 -0.08 -10.34
CA GLY A 70 -5.63 0.73 -9.28
C GLY A 70 -4.60 1.06 -8.21
N LEU A 71 -5.08 1.59 -7.09
CA LEU A 71 -4.24 1.87 -5.93
C LEU A 71 -4.91 1.39 -4.64
N VAL A 72 -4.13 1.27 -3.57
CA VAL A 72 -4.63 0.88 -2.25
C VAL A 72 -3.95 1.68 -1.16
N TYR A 73 -4.69 2.05 -0.12
CA TYR A 73 -4.12 2.61 1.11
C TYR A 73 -4.77 2.00 2.34
N ALA A 74 -4.01 1.96 3.44
CA ALA A 74 -4.55 1.62 4.75
C ALA A 74 -5.18 2.84 5.42
N ALA A 75 -6.32 2.64 6.09
CA ALA A 75 -6.87 3.64 6.99
C ALA A 75 -5.86 3.96 8.12
N PRO A 76 -5.90 5.17 8.72
CA PRO A 76 -4.94 5.54 9.77
C PRO A 76 -4.93 4.63 10.99
N ASP A 77 -6.05 3.98 11.30
CA ASP A 77 -6.19 3.01 12.39
C ASP A 77 -5.77 1.58 12.00
N LEU A 78 -5.33 1.39 10.74
CA LEU A 78 -4.91 0.13 10.14
C LEU A 78 -5.99 -0.96 10.09
N LYS A 79 -7.26 -0.64 10.37
CA LYS A 79 -8.35 -1.64 10.44
C LYS A 79 -8.97 -1.97 9.09
N SER A 80 -8.67 -1.15 8.08
CA SER A 80 -9.21 -1.35 6.75
C SER A 80 -8.26 -0.84 5.69
N TRP A 81 -8.41 -1.39 4.50
CA TRP A 81 -7.82 -0.84 3.29
C TRP A 81 -8.90 -0.29 2.38
N THR A 82 -8.60 0.81 1.73
CA THR A 82 -9.43 1.35 0.66
C THR A 82 -8.73 1.12 -0.67
N VAL A 83 -9.41 0.43 -1.57
CA VAL A 83 -8.95 0.18 -2.95
C VAL A 83 -9.61 1.21 -3.86
N LEU A 84 -8.79 1.84 -4.69
CA LEU A 84 -9.15 2.90 -5.62
C LEU A 84 -9.06 2.42 -7.06
N ASN A 85 -9.95 2.91 -7.91
CA ASN A 85 -9.77 2.87 -9.35
C ASN A 85 -8.66 3.83 -9.78
N PRO A 86 -8.13 3.70 -11.01
CA PRO A 86 -7.11 4.61 -11.54
C PRO A 86 -7.50 6.09 -11.58
N ASP A 87 -8.78 6.42 -11.57
CA ASP A 87 -9.31 7.79 -11.50
C ASP A 87 -9.49 8.31 -10.07
N GLY A 88 -9.02 7.56 -9.06
CA GLY A 88 -9.15 7.91 -7.65
C GLY A 88 -10.51 7.64 -7.03
N THR A 89 -11.50 7.17 -7.79
CA THR A 89 -12.79 6.78 -7.22
C THR A 89 -12.63 5.53 -6.37
N ARG A 90 -13.38 5.44 -5.26
CA ARG A 90 -13.37 4.25 -4.41
C ARG A 90 -13.94 3.06 -5.15
N ARG A 91 -13.15 1.98 -5.26
CA ARG A 91 -13.59 0.69 -5.77
C ARG A 91 -14.31 -0.10 -4.68
N PHE A 92 -13.65 -0.38 -3.57
CA PHE A 92 -14.20 -1.04 -2.38
C PHE A 92 -13.30 -0.85 -1.16
N CYS A 93 -13.75 -1.35 0.00
CA CYS A 93 -12.98 -1.38 1.24
C CYS A 93 -12.83 -2.83 1.73
N ILE A 94 -11.62 -3.18 2.18
CA ILE A 94 -11.31 -4.46 2.81
C ILE A 94 -11.20 -4.22 4.31
N ALA A 95 -11.91 -5.00 5.12
CA ALA A 95 -11.82 -4.97 6.58
C ALA A 95 -11.03 -6.17 7.12
N VAL A 96 -10.62 -6.10 8.38
CA VAL A 96 -10.02 -7.24 9.08
C VAL A 96 -10.96 -8.47 8.97
N PRO A 97 -10.49 -9.61 8.44
CA PRO A 97 -11.33 -10.79 8.28
C PRO A 97 -11.51 -11.52 9.61
N LYS A 98 -12.66 -12.19 9.75
CA LYS A 98 -12.91 -13.14 10.85
C LYS A 98 -12.36 -14.51 10.46
N LEU A 99 -11.30 -14.98 11.11
CA LEU A 99 -10.65 -16.26 10.76
C LEU A 99 -11.21 -17.46 11.53
N SER A 100 -11.73 -17.23 12.73
CA SER A 100 -12.26 -18.24 13.62
C SER A 100 -13.38 -17.68 14.48
N GLU A 101 -14.00 -18.51 15.31
CA GLU A 101 -15.02 -18.06 16.27
C GLU A 101 -14.48 -17.07 17.29
N ASN A 102 -13.20 -17.20 17.67
CA ASN A 102 -12.54 -16.35 18.66
C ASN A 102 -12.07 -15.01 18.10
N SER A 103 -11.96 -14.89 16.77
CA SER A 103 -11.49 -13.66 16.13
C SER A 103 -12.37 -12.48 16.53
N VAL A 104 -11.72 -11.35 16.83
CA VAL A 104 -12.38 -10.09 17.21
C VAL A 104 -11.94 -8.99 16.23
N PRO A 105 -12.43 -8.97 14.98
CA PRO A 105 -11.94 -8.07 13.95
C PRO A 105 -11.95 -6.58 14.33
N GLN A 106 -12.88 -6.13 15.18
CA GLN A 106 -12.88 -4.74 15.65
C GLN A 106 -11.63 -4.36 16.47
N ASN A 107 -10.91 -5.33 17.00
CA ASN A 107 -9.65 -5.16 17.73
C ASN A 107 -8.43 -5.53 16.90
N GLY A 108 -8.63 -6.03 15.67
CA GLY A 108 -7.57 -6.42 14.77
C GLY A 108 -7.07 -5.28 13.88
N GLU A 109 -6.11 -5.60 13.02
CA GLU A 109 -5.51 -4.68 12.05
C GLU A 109 -5.00 -5.45 10.81
N LEU A 110 -4.99 -4.79 9.65
CA LEU A 110 -4.45 -5.31 8.39
C LEU A 110 -3.02 -4.85 8.12
N GLY A 111 -2.52 -3.86 8.86
CA GLY A 111 -1.24 -3.21 8.59
C GLY A 111 -1.23 -2.43 7.28
N ILE A 112 -0.03 -2.11 6.78
CA ILE A 112 0.16 -1.35 5.53
C ILE A 112 0.21 -2.32 4.34
N PRO A 113 -0.51 -2.05 3.23
CA PRO A 113 -0.50 -2.90 2.04
C PRO A 113 0.89 -2.98 1.41
N LYS A 114 1.34 -4.19 1.11
CA LYS A 114 2.61 -4.51 0.45
C LYS A 114 2.38 -5.54 -0.65
N HIS A 115 3.36 -5.68 -1.54
CA HIS A 115 3.40 -6.76 -2.53
C HIS A 115 4.65 -7.62 -2.28
N MET A 116 4.52 -8.94 -2.44
CA MET A 116 5.64 -9.86 -2.31
C MET A 116 6.21 -10.16 -3.69
N LYS A 117 7.54 -10.13 -3.80
CA LYS A 117 8.21 -10.51 -5.04
C LYS A 117 7.87 -11.96 -5.40
N GLY A 118 7.29 -12.16 -6.57
CA GLY A 118 6.89 -13.48 -7.09
C GLY A 118 5.40 -13.78 -6.98
N ASP A 119 4.63 -13.01 -6.19
CA ASP A 119 3.18 -13.14 -6.11
C ASP A 119 2.48 -12.60 -7.37
N PRO A 120 1.24 -13.06 -7.66
CA PRO A 120 0.39 -12.45 -8.68
C PRO A 120 0.31 -10.94 -8.52
N THR A 121 0.35 -10.20 -9.64
CA THR A 121 0.46 -8.74 -9.64
C THR A 121 -0.79 -8.02 -9.14
N ASN A 122 -1.91 -8.73 -8.99
CA ASN A 122 -3.15 -8.24 -8.41
C ASN A 122 -3.31 -8.60 -6.93
N VAL A 123 -2.41 -9.38 -6.34
CA VAL A 123 -2.49 -9.78 -4.93
C VAL A 123 -1.62 -8.85 -4.09
N MET A 124 -2.12 -8.40 -2.95
CA MET A 124 -1.35 -7.63 -1.98
C MET A 124 -1.55 -8.19 -0.58
N TYR A 125 -0.56 -8.01 0.29
CA TYR A 125 -0.57 -8.53 1.64
C TYR A 125 -0.34 -7.48 2.71
N GLY A 126 -0.90 -7.74 3.87
CA GLY A 126 -0.84 -6.93 5.07
C GLY A 126 -0.49 -7.80 6.27
N GLU A 127 0.40 -7.31 7.12
CA GLU A 127 0.79 -7.98 8.36
C GLU A 127 0.08 -7.29 9.52
N GLY A 128 -0.64 -8.07 10.32
CA GLY A 128 -1.47 -7.57 11.41
C GLY A 128 -2.13 -8.69 12.20
N SER A 129 -3.36 -8.46 12.65
CA SER A 129 -4.07 -9.35 13.56
C SER A 129 -5.57 -9.45 13.26
N ASP A 130 -6.18 -10.58 13.60
CA ASP A 130 -7.65 -10.73 13.55
C ASP A 130 -8.34 -10.34 14.88
N GLY A 131 -7.58 -9.75 15.80
CA GLY A 131 -7.98 -9.37 17.16
C GLY A 131 -7.83 -10.47 18.23
N ASP A 132 -7.56 -11.72 17.83
CA ASP A 132 -7.18 -12.83 18.73
C ASP A 132 -5.72 -13.24 18.48
N ARG A 133 -5.35 -13.42 17.21
CA ARG A 133 -4.00 -13.80 16.76
C ARG A 133 -3.26 -12.58 16.24
N CYS A 134 -2.11 -12.28 16.86
CA CYS A 134 -1.34 -11.06 16.59
C CYS A 134 -0.32 -11.14 15.44
N ASP A 135 -0.16 -12.30 14.80
CA ASP A 135 0.90 -12.56 13.83
C ASP A 135 0.34 -13.12 12.51
N CYS A 136 -0.61 -12.41 11.91
CA CYS A 136 -1.25 -12.81 10.67
C CYS A 136 -0.69 -12.02 9.47
N ARG A 137 -0.44 -12.71 8.36
CA ARG A 137 -0.29 -12.09 7.04
C ARG A 137 -1.53 -12.39 6.22
N PHE A 138 -2.35 -11.38 5.97
CA PHE A 138 -3.54 -11.46 5.14
C PHE A 138 -3.19 -11.11 3.69
N MET A 139 -3.53 -11.97 2.74
CA MET A 139 -3.32 -11.73 1.31
C MET A 139 -4.67 -11.57 0.63
N PHE A 140 -4.87 -10.47 -0.08
CA PHE A 140 -6.13 -10.13 -0.74
C PHE A 140 -5.93 -9.91 -2.24
N ASP A 141 -6.95 -10.26 -3.03
CA ASP A 141 -7.01 -9.91 -4.44
C ASP A 141 -7.57 -8.48 -4.60
N MET A 142 -6.79 -7.58 -5.21
CA MET A 142 -7.14 -6.17 -5.40
C MET A 142 -8.18 -5.93 -6.49
N ASN A 143 -8.60 -6.97 -7.23
CA ASN A 143 -9.67 -6.87 -8.21
C ASN A 143 -11.06 -7.01 -7.58
N ASN A 144 -11.20 -7.80 -6.53
CA ASN A 144 -12.50 -8.12 -5.91
C ASN A 144 -12.54 -7.97 -4.38
N GLY A 145 -11.39 -7.80 -3.72
CA GLY A 145 -11.26 -7.64 -2.27
C GLY A 145 -11.33 -8.94 -1.49
N GLU A 146 -11.33 -10.10 -2.16
CA GLU A 146 -11.43 -11.40 -1.51
C GLU A 146 -10.12 -11.76 -0.80
N LEU A 147 -10.26 -12.39 0.37
CA LEU A 147 -9.15 -12.98 1.10
C LEU A 147 -8.68 -14.24 0.37
N VAL A 148 -7.48 -14.19 -0.18
CA VAL A 148 -6.87 -15.29 -0.95
C VAL A 148 -6.19 -16.30 -0.04
N LYS A 149 -5.44 -15.80 0.95
CA LYS A 149 -4.64 -16.64 1.86
C LYS A 149 -4.39 -15.91 3.17
N VAL A 150 -4.23 -16.70 4.23
CA VAL A 150 -3.69 -16.23 5.51
C VAL A 150 -2.46 -17.07 5.85
N GLU A 151 -1.38 -16.40 6.23
CA GLU A 151 -0.20 -17.05 6.80
C GLU A 151 -0.09 -16.66 8.28
N PHE A 152 0.17 -17.64 9.15
CA PHE A 152 0.48 -17.37 10.55
C PHE A 152 2.00 -17.29 10.69
N LEU A 153 2.50 -16.11 11.01
CA LEU A 153 3.92 -15.85 11.22
C LEU A 153 4.25 -16.39 12.62
N GLY A 154 4.81 -17.60 12.69
CA GLY A 154 5.04 -18.26 13.98
C GLY A 154 5.90 -17.41 14.93
N LYS A 155 5.63 -17.49 16.24
CA LYS A 155 6.55 -16.99 17.25
C LYS A 155 7.85 -17.79 17.14
N HIS A 156 8.94 -17.14 16.75
CA HIS A 156 10.27 -17.69 17.02
C HIS A 156 10.43 -17.71 18.55
N TRP A 157 10.41 -18.90 19.14
CA TRP A 157 10.88 -19.15 20.50
C TRP A 157 12.30 -19.69 20.44
#